data_AF-A0A3R6DXQ8-F1
#
_entry.id   AF-A0A3R6DXQ8-F1
#
_cell.length_a   1.000
_cell.length_b   1.000
_cell.length_c   1.000
_cell.angle_alpha   90.00
_cell.angle_beta   90.00
_cell.angle_gamma   90.00
#
_symmetry.space_group_name_H-M   'P 1'
#
loop_
_entity.id
_entity.type
_entity.pdbx_description
1 polymer ?
#
loop_
_entity_poly.entity_id
_entity_poly.type
_entity_poly.pdbx_seq_one_letter_code
_entity_poly.pdbx_strand_id
1 'polypeptide(L)' 'MENRELKEYLTEFADGTQVSVIIANPKKRKVYIPEEIFMIKDAKIGKPVLCIEIAEEREMEEDEIKAAEEDERGGLDES' A
#
# COMPACT_ATOMS: atom_id res chain seq x y z
N MET A 1 5.98 4.30 7.79
CA MET A 1 7.22 4.61 7.06
C MET A 1 7.52 6.10 7.12
N GLU A 2 8.78 6.45 7.21
CA GLU A 2 9.28 7.81 7.00
C GLU A 2 9.55 8.07 5.51
N ASN A 3 9.59 9.35 5.11
CA ASN A 3 9.92 9.73 3.74
C ASN A 3 11.33 9.28 3.31
N ARG A 4 12.27 9.14 4.26
CA ARG A 4 13.60 8.62 3.96
C ARG A 4 13.54 7.16 3.53
N GLU A 5 12.86 6.33 4.32
CA GLU A 5 12.70 4.89 4.05
C GLU A 5 12.03 4.65 2.70
N LEU A 6 10.96 5.40 2.39
CA LEU A 6 10.28 5.29 1.10
C LEU A 6 11.20 5.65 -0.07
N LYS A 7 12.04 6.68 0.07
CA LYS A 7 13.02 7.05 -0.97
C LYS A 7 14.09 5.99 -1.15
N GLU A 8 14.61 5.43 -0.07
CA GLU A 8 15.61 4.35 -0.11
C GLU A 8 15.05 3.13 -0.84
N TYR A 9 13.86 2.68 -0.47
CA TYR A 9 13.16 1.58 -1.16
C TYR A 9 12.94 1.85 -2.65
N LEU A 10 12.44 3.04 -3.01
CA LEU A 10 12.19 3.38 -4.41
C LEU A 10 13.47 3.49 -5.25
N THR A 11 14.63 3.73 -4.61
CA THR A 11 15.94 3.80 -5.30
C THR A 11 16.40 2.41 -5.80
N GLU A 12 15.81 1.32 -5.30
CA GLU A 12 16.09 -0.04 -5.77
C GLU A 12 15.46 -0.34 -7.15
N PHE A 13 14.54 0.52 -7.61
CA PHE A 13 13.82 0.38 -8.88
C PHE A 13 14.25 1.46 -9.88
N ALA A 14 14.10 1.20 -11.17
CA ALA A 14 14.41 2.20 -12.20
C ALA A 14 13.40 3.36 -12.15
N ASP A 15 13.85 4.60 -12.35
CA ASP A 15 13.01 5.82 -12.28
C ASP A 15 11.73 5.77 -13.15
N GLY A 16 11.79 5.08 -14.29
CA GLY A 16 10.64 4.92 -15.20
C GLY A 16 9.67 3.81 -14.81
N THR A 17 9.90 3.10 -13.71
CA THR A 17 9.05 1.99 -13.26
C THR A 17 7.75 2.56 -12.71
N GLN A 18 6.62 2.00 -13.16
CA GLN A 18 5.32 2.37 -12.63
C GLN A 18 5.18 1.86 -11.19
N VAL A 19 4.78 2.76 -10.29
CA VAL A 19 4.44 2.41 -8.91
C VAL A 19 2.97 1.99 -8.86
N SER A 20 2.72 0.77 -8.40
CA SER A 20 1.38 0.26 -8.12
C SER A 20 1.15 0.21 -6.62
N VAL A 21 -0.05 0.58 -6.17
CA VAL A 21 -0.46 0.52 -4.76
C VAL A 21 -1.63 -0.43 -4.63
N ILE A 22 -1.53 -1.39 -3.71
CA ILE A 22 -2.63 -2.27 -3.33
C ILE A 22 -3.16 -1.78 -1.99
N ILE A 23 -4.46 -1.55 -1.91
CA ILE A 23 -5.12 -1.20 -0.66
C ILE A 23 -5.96 -2.41 -0.27
N ALA A 24 -5.68 -2.96 0.90
CA ALA A 24 -6.33 -4.17 1.36
C ALA A 24 -6.63 -4.08 2.86
N ASN A 25 -7.69 -4.76 3.27
CA ASN A 25 -7.95 -5.10 4.65
C ASN A 25 -7.88 -6.63 4.80
N PRO A 26 -6.70 -7.19 5.10
CA PRO A 26 -6.50 -8.62 5.32
C PRO A 26 -7.50 -9.21 6.31
N LYS A 27 -7.76 -8.55 7.44
CA LYS A 27 -8.67 -9.05 8.47
C LYS A 27 -10.12 -9.19 8.01
N LYS A 28 -10.53 -8.36 7.05
CA LYS A 28 -11.86 -8.43 6.42
C LYS A 28 -11.85 -9.22 5.11
N ARG A 29 -10.68 -9.68 4.67
CA ARG A 29 -10.44 -10.31 3.37
C ARG A 29 -10.95 -9.45 2.20
N LYS A 30 -10.71 -8.13 2.27
CA LYS A 30 -11.15 -7.14 1.27
C LYS A 30 -9.98 -6.47 0.56
N VAL A 31 -10.14 -6.20 -0.73
CA VAL A 31 -9.27 -5.34 -1.54
C VAL A 31 -10.07 -4.15 -2.02
N TYR A 32 -9.41 -2.99 -2.04
CA TYR A 32 -9.97 -1.73 -2.51
C TYR A 32 -9.22 -1.34 -3.78
N ILE A 33 -9.97 -1.20 -4.87
CA ILE A 33 -9.44 -0.87 -6.19
C ILE A 33 -9.23 0.65 -6.24
N PRO A 34 -7.99 1.14 -6.37
CA PRO A 34 -7.73 2.56 -6.50
C PRO A 34 -8.20 3.06 -7.87
N GLU A 35 -8.87 4.20 -7.90
CA GLU A 35 -9.23 4.92 -9.13
C GLU A 35 -8.11 5.88 -9.54
N GLU A 36 -7.68 6.71 -8.60
CA GLU A 36 -6.64 7.70 -8.81
C GLU A 36 -5.73 7.82 -7.58
N ILE A 37 -4.43 8.01 -7.82
CA ILE A 37 -3.43 8.29 -6.78
C ILE A 37 -2.81 9.65 -7.09
N PHE A 38 -2.93 10.59 -6.15
CA PHE A 38 -2.35 11.92 -6.30
C PHE A 38 -1.56 12.36 -5.07
N MET A 39 -0.49 13.10 -5.33
CA MET A 39 0.41 13.61 -4.30
C MET A 39 -0.01 15.03 -3.91
N ILE A 40 -0.41 15.22 -2.66
CA ILE A 40 -0.76 16.55 -2.15
C ILE A 40 0.46 17.15 -1.44
N LYS A 41 0.84 18.36 -1.87
CA LYS A 41 1.82 19.21 -1.19
C LYS A 41 1.11 20.42 -0.61
N ASP A 42 0.56 20.27 0.58
CA ASP A 42 -0.11 21.36 1.29
C ASP A 42 0.77 21.89 2.42
N ALA A 43 0.96 23.22 2.43
CA ALA A 43 1.83 23.90 3.39
C ALA A 43 1.31 23.84 4.83
N LYS A 44 0.00 23.63 5.05
CA LYS A 44 -0.60 23.46 6.38
C LYS A 44 -0.46 22.03 6.88
N ILE A 45 -0.50 21.04 5.99
CA ILE A 45 -0.26 19.63 6.36
C ILE A 45 1.21 19.43 6.73
N GLY A 46 2.13 20.08 6.00
CA GLY A 46 3.57 20.08 6.31
C GLY A 46 4.26 18.71 6.17
N LYS A 47 3.58 17.73 5.59
CA LYS A 47 4.04 16.35 5.38
C LYS A 47 3.62 15.87 3.98
N PRO A 48 4.37 14.94 3.36
CA PRO A 48 3.93 14.30 2.12
C PRO A 48 2.62 13.54 2.34
N VAL A 49 1.66 13.71 1.42
CA VAL A 49 0.39 12.98 1.45
C VAL A 49 0.18 12.29 0.11
N LEU A 50 -0.03 10.97 0.17
CA LEU A 50 -0.56 10.18 -0.93
C LEU A 50 -2.06 10.07 -0.71
N CYS A 51 -2.84 10.75 -1.55
CA CYS A 51 -4.29 10.63 -1.55
C CYS A 51 -4.68 9.59 -2.59
N ILE A 52 -5.59 8.69 -2.20
CA ILE A 52 -6.02 7.58 -3.04
C ILE A 52 -7.54 7.58 -3.05
N GLU A 53 -8.09 7.75 -4.24
CA GLU A 53 -9.53 7.58 -4.48
C GLU A 53 -9.82 6.10 -4.70
N ILE A 54 -10.89 5.60 -4.09
CA ILE A 54 -11.30 4.20 -4.20
C ILE A 54 -12.49 4.13 -5.15
N ALA A 55 -12.30 3.43 -6.28
CA ALA A 55 -13.39 3.14 -7.21
C ALA A 55 -14.33 2.08 -6.63
N GLU A 56 -13.78 0.92 -6.24
CA GLU A 56 -14.56 -0.26 -5.86
C GLU A 56 -13.94 -1.03 -4.69
N GLU A 57 -14.79 -1.76 -3.96
CA GLU A 57 -14.38 -2.77 -2.98
C GLU A 57 -14.71 -4.15 -3.54
N ARG A 58 -13.77 -5.10 -3.43
CA ARG A 58 -14.00 -6.51 -3.75
C ARG A 58 -13.48 -7.44 -2.66
N GLU A 59 -13.94 -8.69 -2.69
CA GLU A 59 -13.34 -9.77 -1.90
C GLU A 59 -11.92 -10.08 -2.42
N MET A 60 -11.04 -10.51 -1.51
CA MET A 60 -9.75 -11.09 -1.87
C MET A 60 -9.92 -12.41 -2.62
N GLU A 61 -9.03 -12.65 -3.57
CA GLU A 61 -8.91 -13.94 -4.26
C GLU A 61 -8.08 -14.92 -3.41
N GLU A 62 -8.19 -16.23 -3.68
CA GLU A 62 -7.53 -17.27 -2.87
C GLU A 62 -6.03 -17.04 -2.68
N ASP A 63 -5.33 -16.56 -3.70
CA ASP A 63 -3.88 -16.32 -3.61
C ASP A 63 -3.56 -15.05 -2.80
N GLU A 64 -4.43 -14.03 -2.84
CA GLU A 64 -4.31 -12.83 -1.99
C GLU A 64 -4.59 -13.17 -0.52
N ILE A 65 -5.52 -14.09 -0.26
CA ILE A 65 -5.81 -14.61 1.08
C ILE A 65 -4.61 -15.36 1.63
N LYS A 66 -4.01 -16.27 0.83
CA LYS A 66 -2.81 -17.02 1.25
C LYS A 66 -1.65 -16.08 1.58
N ALA A 67 -1.37 -15.10 0.71
CA ALA A 67 -0.31 -14.12 0.95
C ALA A 67 -0.55 -13.34 2.25
N ALA A 68 -1.81 -12.90 2.49
CA ALA A 68 -2.19 -12.25 3.72
C ALA A 68 -2.00 -13.13 4.97
N GLU A 69 -2.32 -14.42 4.88
CA GLU A 69 -2.17 -15.37 5.99
C GLU A 69 -0.70 -15.69 6.32
N GLU A 70 0.16 -15.73 5.30
CA GLU A 70 1.61 -15.91 5.50
C GLU A 70 2.24 -14.72 6.22
N ASP A 71 1.88 -13.49 5.83
CA ASP A 71 2.32 -12.26 6.50
C ASP A 71 1.80 -12.17 7.94
N GLU A 72 0.52 -12.51 8.17
CA GLU A 72 -0.10 -12.56 9.50
C GLU A 72 0.62 -13.56 10.43
N ARG A 73 1.10 -14.68 9.88
CA ARG A 73 1.83 -15.71 10.64
C ARG A 73 3.29 -15.33 10.86
N GLY A 74 3.95 -14.68 9.91
CA GLY A 74 5.33 -14.21 10.04
C GLY A 74 5.51 -13.15 11.14
N GLY A 75 4.51 -12.29 11.34
CA GLY A 75 4.51 -11.28 12.40
C GLY A 75 4.36 -11.83 13.84
N LEU A 76 4.01 -13.10 14.01
CA LEU A 76 3.87 -13.74 15.33
C LEU A 76 5.15 -14.42 15.84
N ASP A 77 6.16 -14.62 14.99
CA ASP A 77 7.46 -15.24 15.38
C ASP A 77 8.51 -14.20 15.79
N GLU A 78 8.26 -12.90 15.55
CA GLU A 78 9.11 -11.78 15.98
C GLU A 78 8.56 -11.03 17.21
N SER A 79 7.59 -11.61 17.94
CA SER A 79 6.94 -11.01 19.14
C SER A 79 7.45 -11.58 20.47
#